data_AF-A0A2E8VZS8-F1
#
_entry.id   AF-A0A2E8VZS8-F1
#
_cell.length_a   1.000
_cell.length_b   1.000
_cell.length_c   1.000
_cell.angle_alpha   90.00
_cell.angle_beta   90.00
_cell.angle_gamma   90.00
#
_symmetry.space_group_name_H-M   'P 1'
#
loop_
_entity.id
_entity.type
_entity.pdbx_description
1 polymer ?
#
loop_
_entity_poly.entity_id
_entity_poly.type
_entity_poly.pdbx_seq_one_letter_code
_entity_poly.pdbx_strand_id
1 'polypeptide(L)'
;MSDHSYETGRLNLPFVGVSTFAKRELVTDWSQINADVAVLGAPFDFGTQWRAGARFGPRGIREASTLFSFGHSGAYDHEDDITYLNEKVKIVDIGDADIIHTDTE
;
A
#
# COMPACT_ATOMS: atom_id res chain seq x y z
N MET A 1 0.48 -17.72 -26.57
CA MET A 1 0.56 -16.25 -26.46
C MET A 1 0.49 -15.93 -24.99
N SER A 2 1.33 -15.04 -24.47
CA SER A 2 1.25 -14.62 -23.07
C SER A 2 -0.08 -13.89 -22.86
N ASP A 3 -0.99 -14.51 -22.10
CA ASP A 3 -2.23 -13.85 -21.68
C ASP A 3 -1.86 -12.66 -20.79
N HIS A 4 -1.91 -11.47 -21.35
CA HIS A 4 -1.73 -10.26 -20.58
C HIS A 4 -3.07 -9.87 -19.96
N SER A 5 -3.13 -9.80 -18.63
CA SER A 5 -4.33 -9.49 -17.85
C SER A 5 -4.89 -8.07 -18.06
N TYR A 6 -4.47 -7.35 -19.10
CA TYR A 6 -5.02 -6.04 -19.46
C TYR A 6 -6.50 -6.13 -19.87
N GLU A 7 -6.94 -7.30 -20.34
CA GLU A 7 -8.32 -7.57 -20.74
C GLU A 7 -9.25 -7.89 -19.55
N THR A 8 -8.70 -8.13 -18.36
CA THR A 8 -9.50 -8.49 -17.17
C THR A 8 -9.69 -7.28 -16.25
N GLY A 9 -10.86 -6.65 -16.33
CA GLY A 9 -11.28 -5.62 -15.37
C GLY A 9 -10.66 -4.24 -15.57
N ARG A 10 -10.72 -3.40 -14.53
CA ARG A 10 -10.19 -2.03 -14.58
C ARG A 10 -8.68 -2.06 -14.35
N LEU A 11 -7.92 -1.58 -15.34
CA LEU A 11 -6.45 -1.51 -15.30
C LEU A 11 -5.85 -0.85 -14.05
N ASN A 12 -6.56 0.12 -13.47
CA ASN A 12 -6.17 0.84 -12.26
C ASN A 12 -4.70 1.31 -12.24
N LEU A 13 -4.20 1.80 -13.38
CA LEU A 13 -2.81 2.27 -13.58
C LEU A 13 -2.39 3.30 -12.51
N PRO A 14 -1.09 3.45 -12.19
CA PRO A 14 -0.63 4.16 -10.99
C PRO A 14 -1.29 5.53 -10.72
N PHE A 15 -1.47 6.33 -11.77
CA PHE A 15 -2.00 7.70 -11.71
C PHE A 15 -3.54 7.82 -11.65
N VAL A 16 -4.30 6.72 -11.54
CA VAL A 16 -5.77 6.75 -11.36
C VAL A 16 -6.22 5.97 -10.10
N GLY A 17 -7.40 6.30 -9.58
CA GLY A 17 -7.99 5.57 -8.45
C GLY A 17 -7.50 6.03 -7.08
N VAL A 18 -7.83 5.25 -6.04
CA VAL A 18 -7.46 5.57 -4.65
C VAL A 18 -6.07 5.02 -4.34
N SER A 19 -5.23 5.85 -3.75
CA SER A 19 -3.85 5.49 -3.35
C SER A 19 -3.82 4.77 -2.01
N THR A 20 -4.24 3.50 -1.99
CA THR A 20 -3.90 2.55 -0.92
C THR A 20 -2.51 1.95 -1.16
N PHE A 21 -1.94 1.29 -0.16
CA PHE A 21 -0.65 0.62 -0.29
C PHE A 21 -0.68 -0.40 -1.45
N ALA A 22 0.19 -0.20 -2.44
CA ALA A 22 0.27 -0.96 -3.69
C ALA A 22 -1.09 -1.17 -4.38
N LYS A 23 -2.05 -0.24 -4.21
CA LYS A 23 -3.43 -0.34 -4.68
C LYS A 23 -4.20 -1.58 -4.20
N ARG A 24 -3.83 -2.10 -3.04
CA ARG A 24 -4.54 -3.22 -2.41
C ARG A 24 -5.88 -2.78 -1.84
N GLU A 25 -6.72 -3.76 -1.56
CA GLU A 25 -8.02 -3.55 -0.94
C GLU A 25 -7.88 -2.78 0.38
N LEU A 26 -8.72 -1.76 0.57
CA LEU A 26 -8.86 -1.04 1.83
C LEU A 26 -9.87 -1.77 2.72
N VAL A 27 -9.45 -2.18 3.91
CA VAL A 27 -10.31 -2.80 4.92
C VAL A 27 -10.40 -1.88 6.14
N THR A 28 -11.54 -1.21 6.31
CA THR A 28 -11.76 -0.28 7.42
C THR A 28 -12.37 -0.94 8.65
N ASP A 29 -13.10 -2.05 8.49
CA ASP A 29 -13.56 -2.88 9.60
C ASP A 29 -12.51 -3.94 9.92
N TRP A 30 -11.77 -3.74 11.01
CA TRP A 30 -10.67 -4.61 11.40
C TRP A 30 -11.13 -6.04 11.77
N SER A 31 -12.41 -6.23 12.11
CA SER A 31 -12.97 -7.57 12.32
C SER A 31 -13.07 -8.41 11.04
N GLN A 32 -13.01 -7.75 9.88
CA GLN A 32 -13.10 -8.37 8.55
C GLN A 32 -11.74 -8.57 7.88
N ILE A 33 -10.63 -8.31 8.60
CA ILE A 33 -9.29 -8.56 8.07
C ILE A 33 -9.13 -10.06 7.80
N ASN A 34 -9.04 -10.39 6.53
CA ASN A 34 -8.72 -11.72 6.04
C ASN A 34 -7.58 -11.57 5.05
N ALA A 35 -6.34 -11.61 5.52
CA ALA A 35 -5.14 -11.36 4.74
C ALA A 35 -3.94 -12.07 5.38
N ASP A 36 -2.91 -12.35 4.57
CA ASP A 36 -1.62 -12.82 5.07
C ASP A 36 -0.82 -11.64 5.65
N VAL A 37 -1.00 -10.44 5.07
CA VAL A 37 -0.33 -9.20 5.50
C VAL A 37 -1.33 -8.04 5.51
N ALA A 38 -1.35 -7.30 6.63
CA ALA A 38 -2.08 -6.04 6.75
C ALA A 38 -1.11 -4.88 6.90
N VAL A 39 -1.32 -3.80 6.14
CA VAL A 39 -0.49 -2.59 6.17
C VAL A 39 -1.24 -1.48 6.92
N LEU A 40 -0.65 -1.02 8.01
CA LEU A 40 -1.12 0.09 8.83
C LEU A 40 -0.13 1.24 8.77
N GLY A 41 -0.61 2.45 8.50
CA GLY A 41 0.21 3.66 8.63
C GLY A 41 0.24 4.16 10.06
N ALA A 42 1.41 4.59 10.53
CA ALA A 42 1.58 5.30 11.80
C ALA A 42 2.03 6.74 11.53
N PRO A 43 1.10 7.68 11.28
CA PRO A 43 1.41 9.06 10.90
C PRO A 43 1.84 9.90 12.12
N PHE A 44 2.94 9.52 12.77
CA PHE A 44 3.42 10.13 14.01
C PHE A 44 4.87 10.59 13.89
N ASP A 45 5.17 11.79 14.41
CA ASP A 45 6.54 12.30 14.46
C ASP A 45 6.82 13.25 15.65
N PHE A 46 6.03 13.20 16.73
CA PHE A 46 6.13 14.17 17.83
C PHE A 46 7.43 14.05 18.63
N GLY A 47 8.10 12.89 18.58
CA GLY A 47 9.44 12.69 19.16
C GLY A 47 10.59 13.28 18.33
N THR A 48 10.32 13.88 17.16
CA THR A 48 11.36 14.38 16.26
C THR A 48 11.95 15.69 16.77
N GLN A 49 13.25 15.71 17.05
CA GLN A 49 13.92 16.88 17.63
C GLN A 49 14.25 18.00 16.64
N TRP A 50 14.41 17.69 15.35
CA TRP A 50 14.90 18.67 14.36
C TRP A 50 13.95 18.85 13.18
N ARG A 51 13.99 17.95 12.19
CA ARG A 51 13.20 18.07 10.96
C ARG A 51 12.00 17.15 11.00
N ALA A 52 10.88 17.68 11.50
CA ALA A 52 9.58 17.00 11.46
C ALA A 52 9.07 16.83 10.02
N GLY A 53 8.09 15.95 9.84
CA GLY A 53 7.49 15.63 8.55
C GLY A 53 7.20 14.14 8.34
N ALA A 54 7.75 13.26 9.18
CA ALA A 54 7.53 11.81 9.08
C ALA A 54 6.04 11.43 9.24
N ARG A 55 5.22 12.27 9.89
CA ARG A 55 3.76 12.09 9.96
C ARG A 55 3.08 12.04 8.57
N PHE A 56 3.68 12.65 7.55
CA PHE A 56 3.18 12.61 6.17
C PHE A 56 3.68 11.38 5.39
N GLY A 57 4.63 10.63 5.97
CA GLY A 57 5.27 9.47 5.37
C GLY A 57 4.30 8.38 4.92
N PRO A 58 3.35 7.90 5.76
CA PRO A 58 2.43 6.84 5.35
C PRO A 58 1.65 7.17 4.07
N ARG A 59 1.19 8.42 3.92
CA ARG A 59 0.51 8.86 2.70
C ARG A 59 1.46 8.90 1.49
N GLY A 60 2.66 9.46 1.66
CA GLY A 60 3.66 9.50 0.60
C GLY A 60 4.09 8.10 0.12
N ILE A 61 4.24 7.15 1.05
CA ILE A 61 4.54 5.74 0.74
C ILE A 61 3.40 5.14 -0.09
N ARG A 62 2.14 5.34 0.29
CA ARG A 62 1.00 4.83 -0.50
C ARG A 62 0.99 5.38 -1.91
N GLU A 63 1.15 6.69 -2.07
CA GLU A 63 1.23 7.34 -3.39
C GLU A 63 2.37 6.76 -4.25
N ALA A 64 3.58 6.65 -3.70
CA ALA A 64 4.73 6.08 -4.41
C ALA A 64 4.53 4.59 -4.73
N SER A 65 3.92 3.83 -3.82
CA SER A 65 3.72 2.39 -3.97
C SER A 65 2.79 2.01 -5.13
N THR A 66 2.01 2.96 -5.65
CA THR A 66 1.15 2.74 -6.82
C THR A 66 1.93 2.30 -8.06
N LEU A 67 3.23 2.61 -8.16
CA LEU A 67 4.09 2.10 -9.22
C LEU A 67 4.21 0.57 -9.21
N PHE A 68 4.02 -0.09 -8.07
CA PHE A 68 4.08 -1.54 -7.98
C PHE A 68 2.75 -2.23 -8.31
N SER A 69 1.73 -1.47 -8.74
CA SER A 69 0.45 -2.01 -9.20
C SER A 69 0.35 -2.09 -10.74
N PHE A 70 1.46 -2.06 -11.47
CA PHE A 70 1.46 -2.17 -12.92
C PHE A 70 1.07 -3.59 -13.36
N GLY A 71 -0.21 -3.75 -13.72
CA GLY A 71 -0.77 -5.03 -14.17
C GLY A 71 -1.16 -5.95 -13.02
N HIS A 72 -1.99 -6.95 -13.34
CA HIS A 72 -2.53 -7.86 -12.32
C HIS A 72 -1.52 -8.94 -11.87
N SER A 73 -0.33 -9.01 -12.47
CA SER A 73 0.64 -10.09 -12.25
C SER A 73 1.66 -9.83 -11.13
N GLY A 74 1.73 -8.62 -10.58
CA GLY A 74 2.75 -8.21 -9.59
C GLY A 74 3.93 -7.45 -10.21
N ALA A 75 4.98 -7.21 -9.42
CA ALA A 75 6.15 -6.43 -9.80
C ALA A 75 7.35 -7.36 -10.07
N TYR A 76 7.85 -7.33 -11.30
CA TYR A 76 9.02 -8.12 -11.70
C TYR A 76 10.32 -7.43 -11.28
N ASP A 77 11.19 -8.18 -10.60
CA ASP A 77 12.55 -7.79 -10.32
C ASP A 77 13.52 -8.56 -11.21
N HIS A 78 14.30 -7.81 -11.99
CA HIS A 78 15.27 -8.36 -12.93
C HIS A 78 16.57 -8.87 -12.27
N GLU A 79 16.91 -8.41 -11.07
CA GLU A 79 18.14 -8.85 -10.40
C GLU A 79 17.96 -10.26 -9.85
N ASP A 80 16.78 -10.52 -9.29
CA ASP A 80 16.40 -11.79 -8.69
C ASP A 80 15.72 -12.76 -9.67
N ASP A 81 15.30 -12.29 -10.85
CA ASP A 81 14.45 -13.03 -11.82
C ASP A 81 13.16 -13.56 -11.16
N ILE A 82 12.55 -12.74 -10.30
CA ILE A 82 11.37 -13.09 -9.50
C ILE A 82 10.30 -11.99 -9.61
N THR A 83 9.04 -12.42 -9.68
CA THR A 83 7.89 -11.51 -9.57
C THR A 83 7.37 -11.45 -8.13
N TYR A 84 7.62 -10.32 -7.47
CA TYR A 84 7.11 -9.99 -6.15
C TYR A 84 5.66 -9.47 -6.20
N LEU A 85 4.99 -9.45 -5.05
CA LEU A 85 3.64 -8.89 -4.90
C LEU A 85 2.60 -9.51 -5.87
N ASN A 86 2.83 -10.77 -6.28
CA ASN A 86 1.86 -11.54 -7.05
C ASN A 86 0.66 -11.95 -6.17
N GLU A 87 -0.34 -12.62 -6.76
CA GLU A 87 -1.57 -13.01 -6.07
C GLU A 87 -1.39 -14.11 -5.00
N LYS A 88 -0.19 -14.67 -4.82
CA LYS A 88 0.05 -15.75 -3.85
C LYS A 88 0.00 -15.27 -2.39
N VAL A 89 0.15 -13.97 -2.14
CA VAL A 89 0.10 -13.37 -0.80
C VAL A 89 -1.02 -12.34 -0.79
N LYS A 90 -2.01 -12.54 0.09
CA LYS A 90 -3.12 -11.62 0.25
C LYS A 90 -2.70 -10.46 1.15
N ILE A 91 -2.55 -9.28 0.54
CA ILE A 91 -2.16 -8.04 1.22
C ILE A 91 -3.38 -7.11 1.24
N VAL A 92 -3.65 -6.49 2.39
CA VAL A 92 -4.68 -5.45 2.56
C VAL A 92 -4.09 -4.18 3.19
N ASP A 93 -4.65 -3.03 2.86
CA ASP A 93 -4.40 -1.77 3.55
C ASP A 93 -5.49 -1.57 4.60
N ILE A 94 -5.12 -1.31 5.85
CA ILE A 94 -6.07 -1.11 6.96
C ILE A 94 -6.16 0.34 7.42
N GLY A 95 -5.63 1.26 6.62
CA GLY A 95 -5.65 2.69 6.89
C GLY A 95 -4.54 3.11 7.84
N ASP A 96 -4.81 4.13 8.64
CA ASP A 96 -3.85 4.73 9.56
C ASP A 96 -4.32 4.54 11.00
N ALA A 97 -3.37 4.42 11.92
CA ALA A 97 -3.65 4.52 13.34
C ALA A 97 -4.12 5.96 13.67
N ASP A 98 -5.17 6.08 14.48
CA ASP A 98 -5.63 7.37 14.97
C ASP A 98 -4.56 8.01 15.86
N ILE A 99 -4.19 9.25 15.56
CA ILE A 99 -3.24 10.04 16.34
C ILE A 99 -3.95 11.28 16.85
N ILE A 100 -4.05 11.40 18.18
CA ILE A 100 -4.55 12.60 18.84
C ILE A 100 -3.41 13.61 18.91
N HIS A 101 -3.65 14.81 18.38
CA HIS A 101 -2.66 15.87 18.45
C HIS A 101 -2.50 16.28 19.92
N THR A 102 -1.25 16.38 20.39
CA THR A 102 -0.84 16.74 21.77
C THR A 102 -1.01 15.68 22.87
N ASP A 103 -1.62 14.54 22.56
CA ASP A 103 -1.67 13.40 23.48
C ASP A 103 -0.56 12.40 23.10
N THR A 104 0.36 12.15 24.02
CA THR A 104 1.52 11.26 23.82
C THR A 104 1.58 10.13 24.85
N GLU A 105 0.53 9.98 25.66
CA GLU A 105 0.41 8.88 26.63
C GLU A 105 -0.03 7.56 25.97
#